data_AF-A0AAU3WBC5-F1
#
_entry.id   AF-A0AAU3WBC5-F1
#
_cell.length_a   1.000
_cell.length_b   1.000
_cell.length_c   1.000
_cell.angle_alpha   90.00
_cell.angle_beta   90.00
_cell.angle_gamma   90.00
#
_symmetry.space_group_name_H-M   'P 1'
#
loop_
_entity.id
_entity.type
_entity.pdbx_description
1 polymer ?
#
loop_
_entity_poly.entity_id
_entity_poly.type
_entity_poly.pdbx_seq_one_letter_code
_entity_poly.pdbx_strand_id
1 'polypeptide(L)' 'MNLSLGIKMLVVVICTLLSIIIGIVAGLLMHPPAAPKAPAVLFGGGVFGGSLTLCLLVMSSLGVL' A
#
# COMPACT_ATOMS: atom_id res chain seq x y z
N MET A 1 -2.86 4.77 20.82
CA MET A 1 -1.53 4.54 21.45
C MET A 1 -0.76 5.87 21.50
N ASN A 2 -0.13 6.22 22.63
CA ASN A 2 0.69 7.46 22.71
C ASN A 2 2.11 7.22 22.16
N LEU A 3 2.22 7.07 20.84
CA LEU A 3 3.50 6.99 20.14
C LEU A 3 4.02 8.39 19.83
N SER A 4 5.34 8.58 19.98
CA SER A 4 6.03 9.81 19.58
C SER A 4 5.81 10.08 18.08
N LEU A 5 5.74 11.35 17.70
CA LEU A 5 5.44 11.81 16.33
C LEU A 5 6.41 11.21 15.29
N GLY A 6 7.68 11.02 15.65
CA GLY A 6 8.66 10.36 14.79
C GLY A 6 8.34 8.89 14.52
N ILE A 7 7.83 8.16 15.52
CA ILE A 7 7.46 6.75 15.39
C ILE A 7 6.18 6.61 14.56
N LYS A 8 5.20 7.51 14.77
CA LYS A 8 3.99 7.58 13.93
C LYS A 8 4.35 7.72 12.45
N MET A 9 5.21 8.68 12.12
CA MET A 9 5.67 8.89 10.74
C MET A 9 6.42 7.68 10.19
N LEU A 10 7.29 7.06 10.98
CA LEU A 10 8.02 5.86 10.56
C LEU A 10 7.07 4.71 10.21
N VAL A 11 6.02 4.50 11.01
CA VAL A 11 5.01 3.47 10.75
C VAL A 11 4.22 3.77 9.47
N VAL A 12 3.83 5.04 9.23
CA VAL A 12 3.17 5.43 7.97
C VAL A 12 4.06 5.15 6.77
N VAL A 13 5.34 5.50 6.84
CA VAL A 13 6.31 5.25 5.77
C VAL A 13 6.46 3.76 5.50
N ILE A 14 6.55 2.93 6.55
CA ILE A 14 6.62 1.47 6.42
C ILE A 14 5.34 0.91 5.77
N CYS A 15 4.16 1.31 6.22
CA CYS A 15 2.88 0.91 5.61
C CYS A 15 2.84 1.31 4.12
N THR A 16 3.37 2.49 3.78
CA THR A 16 3.41 2.98 2.40
C THR A 16 4.35 2.14 1.54
N LEU A 17 5.57 1.86 2.01
CA LEU A 17 6.54 0.99 1.33
C LEU A 17 6.00 -0.42 1.12
N LEU A 18 5.35 -1.00 2.13
CA LEU A 18 4.71 -2.30 2.02
C LEU A 18 3.57 -2.29 0.98
N SER A 19 2.72 -1.26 0.99
CA SER A 19 1.65 -1.10 0.01
C SER A 19 2.19 -1.00 -1.42
N ILE A 20 3.33 -0.34 -1.62
CA ILE A 20 4.01 -0.27 -2.92
C ILE A 20 4.44 -1.66 -3.38
N ILE A 21 5.07 -2.44 -2.50
CA ILE A 21 5.50 -3.81 -2.81
C ILE A 21 4.29 -4.68 -3.18
N ILE A 22 3.20 -4.59 -2.41
CA ILE A 22 1.97 -5.35 -2.67
C ILE A 22 1.37 -4.96 -4.02
N GLY A 23 1.30 -3.67 -4.33
CA GLY A 23 0.81 -3.18 -5.62
C GLY A 23 1.66 -3.68 -6.80
N ILE A 24 2.98 -3.65 -6.67
CA ILE A 24 3.91 -4.18 -7.70
C ILE A 24 3.70 -5.68 -7.90
N VAL A 25 3.68 -6.46 -6.82
CA VAL A 25 3.51 -7.92 -6.89
C VAL A 25 2.16 -8.28 -7.50
N ALA A 26 1.08 -7.60 -7.11
CA ALA A 26 -0.24 -7.84 -7.67
C ALA A 26 -0.33 -7.49 -9.15
N GLY A 27 0.28 -6.39 -9.58
CA GLY A 27 0.40 -6.04 -11.00
C GLY A 27 1.18 -7.08 -11.79
N LEU A 28 2.28 -7.60 -11.25
CA LEU A 28 3.08 -8.65 -11.89
C LEU A 28 2.32 -9.98 -11.99
N LEU A 29 1.64 -10.40 -10.93
CA LEU A 29 0.84 -11.64 -10.92
C LEU A 29 -0.34 -11.57 -11.89
N MET A 30 -0.90 -10.37 -12.11
CA MET A 30 -2.03 -10.15 -12.99
C MET A 30 -1.62 -10.03 -14.47
N HIS A 31 -0.34 -9.78 -14.78
CA HIS A 31 0.12 -9.48 -16.13
C HIS A 31 0.33 -10.73 -17.00
N PRO A 32 -0.43 -10.91 -18.11
CA PRO A 32 -0.16 -11.96 -19.08
C PRO A 32 1.09 -11.67 -19.92
N PRO A 33 1.88 -12.69 -20.35
CA PRO A 33 3.15 -12.50 -21.06
C PRO A 33 3.10 -11.68 -22.36
N ALA A 34 1.95 -11.66 -23.04
CA ALA A 34 1.76 -10.98 -24.32
C ALA A 34 0.86 -9.73 -24.23
N ALA A 35 0.45 -9.33 -23.02
CA ALA A 35 -0.47 -8.22 -22.84
C ALA A 35 0.26 -6.87 -22.77
N PRO A 36 -0.43 -5.75 -23.06
CA PRO A 36 0.07 -4.42 -22.74
C PRO A 36 0.30 -4.25 -21.23
N LYS A 37 1.30 -3.43 -20.86
CA LYS A 37 1.70 -3.19 -19.46
C LYS A 37 0.72 -2.29 -18.69
N ALA A 38 0.01 -1.43 -19.41
CA ALA A 38 -0.94 -0.46 -18.85
C ALA A 38 -1.99 -1.08 -17.89
N PRO A 39 -2.72 -2.15 -18.25
CA PRO A 39 -3.69 -2.77 -17.34
C PRO A 39 -3.06 -3.32 -16.05
N ALA A 40 -1.84 -3.87 -16.13
CA ALA A 40 -1.13 -4.37 -14.96
C ALA A 40 -0.72 -3.24 -14.00
N VAL A 41 -0.30 -2.08 -14.55
CA VAL A 41 0.02 -0.88 -13.76
C VAL A 41 -1.24 -0.31 -13.09
N LEU A 42 -2.35 -0.22 -13.82
CA LEU A 42 -3.62 0.26 -13.26
C LEU A 42 -4.14 -0.66 -12.15
N PHE A 43 -4.06 -1.98 -12.36
CA PHE A 43 -4.42 -2.96 -11.33
C PHE A 43 -3.52 -2.84 -10.10
N GLY A 44 -2.19 -2.83 -10.28
CA GLY A 44 -1.24 -2.66 -9.19
C GLY A 44 -1.42 -1.33 -8.43
N GLY A 45 -1.73 -0.24 -9.15
CA GLY A 45 -2.05 1.06 -8.55
C GLY A 45 -3.32 1.03 -7.70
N GLY A 46 -4.37 0.33 -8.15
CA GLY A 46 -5.59 0.12 -7.36
C GLY A 46 -5.33 -0.70 -6.09
N VAL A 47 -4.49 -1.74 -6.20
CA VAL A 47 -4.07 -2.57 -5.05
C VAL A 47 -3.23 -1.76 -4.05
N PHE A 48 -2.31 -0.92 -4.53
CA PHE A 48 -1.58 0.04 -3.69
C PHE A 48 -2.55 0.97 -2.94
N GLY A 49 -3.50 1.57 -3.65
CA GLY A 49 -4.50 2.46 -3.05
C GLY A 49 -5.30 1.75 -1.96
N GLY A 50 -5.85 0.57 -2.26
CA GLY A 50 -6.64 -0.21 -1.30
C GLY A 50 -5.84 -0.64 -0.06
N SER A 51 -4.63 -1.15 -0.24
CA SER A 51 -3.76 -1.57 0.87
C SER A 51 -3.31 -0.41 1.75
N LEU A 52 -2.96 0.74 1.15
CA LEU A 52 -2.61 1.94 1.89
C LEU A 52 -3.80 2.46 2.70
N THR A 53 -4.98 2.57 2.08
CA THR A 53 -6.19 3.04 2.78
C THR A 53 -6.54 2.14 3.95
N LEU A 54 -6.43 0.81 3.78
CA LEU A 54 -6.64 -0.14 4.87
C LEU A 54 -5.62 0.07 6.01
N CYS A 55 -4.34 0.24 5.68
CA CYS A 55 -3.27 0.55 6.65
C CYS A 55 -3.59 1.81 7.46
N LEU A 56 -4.01 2.88 6.79
CA LEU A 56 -4.37 4.15 7.42
C LEU A 56 -5.61 4.02 8.32
N LEU A 57 -6.65 3.31 7.85
CA LEU A 57 -7.84 3.02 8.65
C LEU A 57 -7.50 2.25 9.94
N VAL A 58 -6.64 1.24 9.83
CA VAL A 58 -6.16 0.48 10.99
C VAL A 58 -5.41 1.41 11.94
N MET A 59 -4.48 2.24 11.45
CA MET A 59 -3.77 3.21 12.28
C MET A 59 -4.71 4.22 12.98
N SER A 60 -5.75 4.70 12.28
CA SER A 60 -6.79 5.54 12.88
C SER A 60 -7.57 4.80 13.96
N SER A 61 -7.96 3.54 13.72
CA SER A 61 -8.70 2.73 14.69
C SER A 61 -7.90 2.42 15.97
N LEU A 62 -6.57 2.27 15.85
CA LEU A 62 -5.66 2.09 17.00
C LEU A 62 -5.34 3.41 17.73
N GLY A 63 -5.87 4.54 17.25
CA GLY A 63 -5.56 5.88 17.75
C GLY A 63 -4.07 6.20 17.63
N VAL A 64 -3.44 5.74 16.53
CA VAL A 64 -2.05 6.05 16.16
C VAL A 64 -2.03 7.24 15.20
N LEU A 65 -3.02 7.35 14.31
CA LEU A 65 -3.33 8.61 13.61
C LEU A 65 -4.10 9.51 14.58
#